data_AF-A0A1W9S7D7-F1
#
_entry.id   AF-A0A1W9S7D7-F1
#
_cell.length_a   1.000
_cell.length_b   1.000
_cell.length_c   1.000
_cell.angle_alpha   90.00
_cell.angle_beta   90.00
_cell.angle_gamma   90.00
#
_symmetry.space_group_name_H-M   'P 1'
#
loop_
_entity.id
_entity.type
_entity.pdbx_description
1 polymer ?
#
loop_
_entity_poly.entity_id
_entity_poly.type
_entity_poly.pdbx_seq_one_letter_code
_entity_poly.pdbx_strand_id
1 'polypeptide(L)'
;MLKSLTICLCLVVIIISCNSQPSPKDVTFEFIAAVLDGDTTTILQYLDLERMAERKMKDIVLKDSILNPADFKAEILSELTGLGQTRNQWKNQRILVNKEIVRGDSAEVEMTFIDQFTGTIKYSMVYLHHKDNRWLVYFYK
;
A
#
# COMPACT_ATOMS: atom_id res chain seq x y z
N MET A 1 51.27 10.13 36.52
CA MET A 1 49.98 10.47 35.89
C MET A 1 50.09 10.21 34.40
N LEU A 2 49.50 9.13 33.88
CA LEU A 2 49.02 8.97 32.50
C LEU A 2 48.32 7.60 32.37
N LYS A 3 47.24 7.40 33.14
CA LYS A 3 46.34 6.23 33.01
C LYS A 3 45.02 6.70 32.42
N SER A 4 45.05 7.28 31.22
CA SER A 4 43.82 7.85 30.62
C SER A 4 43.96 8.01 29.09
N LEU A 5 44.41 7.00 28.35
CA LEU A 5 44.48 7.14 26.89
C LEU A 5 44.35 5.83 26.12
N THR A 6 43.47 4.92 26.55
CA THR A 6 43.18 3.70 25.77
C THR A 6 41.76 3.21 26.00
N ILE A 7 40.79 4.14 26.07
CA ILE A 7 39.36 3.81 26.03
C ILE A 7 38.70 4.85 25.11
N CYS A 8 39.03 4.82 23.83
CA CYS A 8 38.37 5.68 22.83
C CYS A 8 38.23 4.99 21.46
N LEU A 9 38.26 3.66 21.41
CA LEU A 9 38.22 2.90 20.15
C LEU A 9 37.16 1.78 20.11
N CYS A 10 36.25 1.71 21.09
CA CYS A 10 35.20 0.68 21.12
C CYS A 10 33.76 1.21 20.98
N LEU A 11 33.55 2.50 20.72
CA LEU A 11 32.22 3.12 20.77
C LEU A 11 31.78 3.83 19.48
N VAL A 12 32.21 3.35 18.31
CA VAL A 12 31.88 3.98 17.00
C VAL A 12 31.18 3.01 16.01
N VAL A 13 30.73 1.82 16.45
CA VAL A 13 30.19 0.79 15.53
C VAL A 13 28.73 0.36 15.84
N ILE A 14 27.84 1.27 16.29
CA ILE A 14 26.44 0.89 16.60
C ILE A 14 25.37 1.80 15.96
N ILE A 15 25.65 2.44 14.81
CA ILE A 15 24.58 3.15 14.05
C ILE A 15 24.56 2.81 12.56
N ILE A 16 24.91 1.57 12.21
CA ILE A 16 24.38 0.98 10.99
C ILE A 16 22.95 0.52 11.31
N SER A 17 22.04 1.48 11.54
CA SER A 17 20.62 1.21 11.35
C SER A 17 20.48 0.84 9.88
N CYS A 18 20.30 -0.46 9.63
CA CYS A 18 19.92 -0.96 8.33
C CYS A 18 18.54 -0.38 8.03
N ASN A 19 18.51 0.82 7.44
CA ASN A 19 17.30 1.53 7.05
C ASN A 19 16.75 0.85 5.79
N SER A 20 16.43 -0.45 5.89
CA SER A 20 15.78 -1.17 4.82
C SER A 20 14.37 -0.64 4.72
N GLN A 21 14.09 0.07 3.63
CA GLN A 21 12.75 0.49 3.28
C GLN A 21 11.81 -0.74 3.26
N PRO A 22 10.55 -0.61 3.73
CA PRO A 22 9.58 -1.69 3.68
C PRO A 22 9.47 -2.30 2.27
N SER A 23 9.31 -3.62 2.19
CA SER A 23 9.05 -4.28 0.91
C SER A 23 7.66 -3.90 0.37
N PRO A 24 7.41 -4.02 -0.95
CA PRO A 24 6.07 -3.86 -1.50
C PRO A 24 5.01 -4.72 -0.80
N LYS A 25 5.39 -5.94 -0.40
CA LYS A 25 4.55 -6.85 0.38
C LYS A 25 4.19 -6.28 1.75
N ASP A 26 5.17 -5.74 2.48
CA ASP A 26 4.93 -5.12 3.79
C ASP A 26 4.00 -3.91 3.63
N VAL A 27 4.25 -3.06 2.63
CA VAL A 27 3.38 -1.90 2.33
C VAL A 27 1.96 -2.34 1.98
N THR A 28 1.80 -3.42 1.21
CA THR A 28 0.48 -3.98 0.88
C THR A 28 -0.24 -4.48 2.14
N PHE A 29 0.48 -5.17 3.03
CA PHE A 29 -0.08 -5.67 4.27
C PHE A 29 -0.58 -4.52 5.17
N GLU A 30 0.25 -3.50 5.37
CA GLU A 30 -0.10 -2.32 6.18
C GLU A 30 -1.24 -1.51 5.55
N PHE A 31 -1.26 -1.37 4.23
CA PHE A 31 -2.37 -0.74 3.51
C PHE A 31 -3.69 -1.47 3.75
N ILE A 32 -3.70 -2.80 3.63
CA ILE A 32 -4.91 -3.62 3.89
C ILE A 32 -5.34 -3.46 5.35
N ALA A 33 -4.41 -3.53 6.30
CA ALA A 33 -4.71 -3.35 7.72
C ALA A 33 -5.38 -1.99 7.99
N ALA A 34 -4.83 -0.91 7.42
CA ALA A 34 -5.41 0.43 7.54
C ALA A 34 -6.83 0.52 6.96
N VAL A 35 -7.09 -0.14 5.81
CA VAL A 35 -8.44 -0.23 5.23
C VAL A 35 -9.41 -0.96 6.16
N LEU A 36 -9.00 -2.10 6.71
CA LEU A 36 -9.82 -2.88 7.63
C LEU A 36 -10.13 -2.09 8.91
N ASP A 37 -9.15 -1.40 9.47
CA ASP A 37 -9.32 -0.57 10.65
C ASP A 37 -10.13 0.70 10.35
N GLY A 38 -10.15 1.13 9.09
CA GLY A 38 -10.78 2.38 8.67
C GLY A 38 -9.95 3.60 9.03
N ASP A 39 -8.64 3.45 9.15
CA ASP A 39 -7.71 4.53 9.39
C ASP A 39 -7.44 5.30 8.09
N THR A 40 -8.29 6.30 7.82
CA THR A 40 -8.20 7.15 6.64
C THR A 40 -6.83 7.85 6.53
N THR A 41 -6.20 8.19 7.64
CA THR A 41 -4.90 8.90 7.62
C THR A 41 -3.81 7.96 7.11
N THR A 42 -3.78 6.74 7.64
CA THR A 42 -2.79 5.74 7.22
C THR A 42 -3.06 5.23 5.81
N ILE A 43 -4.33 5.07 5.40
CA ILE A 43 -4.70 4.76 4.01
C ILE A 43 -4.07 5.78 3.05
N LEU A 44 -4.22 7.08 3.34
CA LEU A 44 -3.68 8.15 2.50
C LEU A 44 -2.15 8.12 2.37
N GLN A 45 -1.43 7.60 3.37
CA GLN A 45 0.03 7.51 3.33
C GLN A 45 0.54 6.45 2.36
N TYR A 46 -0.28 5.45 2.05
CA TYR A 46 0.09 4.31 1.20
C TYR A 46 -0.41 4.44 -0.25
N LEU A 47 -1.25 5.43 -0.57
CA LEU A 47 -1.82 5.59 -1.91
C LEU A 47 -1.09 6.64 -2.75
N ASP A 48 -0.93 6.38 -4.05
CA ASP A 48 -0.77 7.43 -5.06
C ASP A 48 -2.16 7.74 -5.67
N LEU A 49 -2.94 8.56 -4.96
CA LEU A 49 -4.30 8.91 -5.34
C LEU A 49 -4.39 9.63 -6.70
N GLU A 50 -3.36 10.42 -7.06
CA GLU A 50 -3.31 11.07 -8.38
C GLU A 50 -3.28 10.01 -9.47
N ARG A 51 -2.34 9.07 -9.37
CA ARG A 51 -2.17 8.01 -10.35
C ARG A 51 -3.37 7.07 -10.41
N MET A 52 -4.00 6.80 -9.27
CA MET A 52 -5.25 6.02 -9.22
C MET A 52 -6.40 6.74 -9.95
N ALA A 53 -6.59 8.04 -9.69
CA ALA A 53 -7.62 8.83 -10.34
C ALA A 53 -7.39 8.92 -11.86
N GLU A 54 -6.15 9.20 -12.30
CA GLU A 54 -5.77 9.20 -13.71
C GLU A 54 -6.05 7.85 -14.39
N ARG A 55 -5.78 6.74 -13.70
CA ARG A 55 -6.07 5.40 -14.21
C ARG A 55 -7.57 5.18 -14.37
N LYS A 56 -8.37 5.47 -13.34
CA LYS A 56 -9.83 5.31 -13.36
C LYS A 56 -10.48 6.18 -14.44
N MET A 57 -9.96 7.38 -14.66
CA MET A 57 -10.38 8.27 -15.76
C MET A 57 -10.11 7.68 -17.15
N LYS A 58 -8.97 7.00 -17.34
CA LYS A 58 -8.63 6.35 -18.63
C LYS A 58 -9.52 5.16 -18.95
N ASP A 59 -10.01 4.45 -17.93
CA ASP A 59 -10.91 3.31 -18.10
C ASP A 59 -12.34 3.73 -18.49
N ILE A 60 -12.72 4.99 -18.21
CA ILE A 60 -13.99 5.60 -18.63
C ILE A 60 -13.80 6.22 -20.02
N VAL A 61 -13.67 5.36 -21.04
CA VAL A 61 -13.72 5.79 -22.43
C VAL A 61 -15.19 6.12 -22.77
N LEU A 62 -15.46 7.38 -23.14
CA LEU A 62 -16.69 7.97 -23.73
C LEU A 62 -17.68 8.69 -22.79
N LYS A 63 -17.67 10.03 -22.88
CA LYS A 63 -18.76 10.92 -23.37
C LYS A 63 -18.62 12.29 -22.72
N ASP A 64 -18.21 13.32 -23.48
CA ASP A 64 -18.46 14.78 -23.31
C ASP A 64 -18.45 15.39 -21.90
N SER A 65 -17.90 14.70 -20.92
CA SER A 65 -17.99 15.05 -19.51
C SER A 65 -16.63 15.58 -19.07
N ILE A 66 -16.65 16.77 -18.48
CA ILE A 66 -15.48 17.29 -17.78
C ILE A 66 -15.26 16.38 -16.58
N LEU A 67 -14.31 15.45 -16.71
CA LEU A 67 -13.89 14.57 -15.64
C LEU A 67 -13.04 15.38 -14.66
N ASN A 68 -13.51 15.51 -13.42
CA ASN A 68 -12.77 16.19 -12.36
C ASN A 68 -11.95 15.16 -11.54
N PRO A 69 -10.61 15.22 -11.54
CA PRO A 69 -9.77 14.31 -10.77
C PRO A 69 -10.10 14.26 -9.27
N ALA A 70 -10.63 15.35 -8.71
CA ALA A 70 -11.02 15.39 -7.31
C ALA A 70 -12.18 14.41 -6.99
N ASP A 71 -13.14 14.27 -7.92
CA ASP A 71 -14.29 13.39 -7.72
C ASP A 71 -13.85 11.92 -7.71
N PHE A 72 -12.91 11.54 -8.58
CA PHE A 72 -12.33 10.19 -8.59
C PHE A 72 -11.56 9.87 -7.31
N LYS A 73 -10.77 10.83 -6.79
CA LYS A 73 -10.05 10.64 -5.52
C LYS A 73 -11.03 10.47 -4.36
N ALA A 74 -12.08 11.29 -4.32
CA ALA A 74 -13.11 11.19 -3.30
C ALA A 74 -13.85 9.85 -3.39
N GLU A 75 -14.16 9.38 -4.61
CA GLU A 75 -14.78 8.07 -4.84
C GLU A 75 -13.89 6.93 -4.35
N ILE A 76 -12.60 6.91 -4.73
CA ILE A 76 -11.62 5.91 -4.26
C ILE A 76 -11.55 5.88 -2.73
N LEU A 77 -11.45 7.05 -2.09
CA LEU A 77 -11.42 7.11 -0.62
C LEU A 77 -12.74 6.64 0.00
N SER A 78 -13.88 6.94 -0.63
CA SER A 78 -15.19 6.50 -0.15
C SER A 78 -15.36 4.98 -0.22
N GLU A 79 -14.72 4.30 -1.19
CA GLU A 79 -14.73 2.84 -1.30
C GLU A 79 -13.88 2.18 -0.19
N LEU A 80 -12.80 2.84 0.24
CA LEU A 80 -11.81 2.32 1.19
C LEU A 80 -12.10 2.67 2.65
N THR A 81 -13.03 3.59 2.92
CA THR A 81 -13.31 4.11 4.27
C THR A 81 -14.77 3.92 4.67
N GLY A 82 -15.10 4.11 5.96
CA GLY A 82 -16.49 4.09 6.43
C GLY A 82 -17.26 2.82 6.03
N LEU A 83 -18.36 2.99 5.29
CA LEU A 83 -19.20 1.93 4.74
C LEU A 83 -18.91 1.65 3.24
N GLY A 84 -17.73 2.03 2.77
CA GLY A 84 -17.27 1.81 1.41
C GLY A 84 -17.33 0.33 1.00
N GLN A 85 -17.65 0.09 -0.27
CA GLN A 85 -17.83 -1.28 -0.79
C GLN A 85 -16.56 -2.12 -0.64
N THR A 86 -15.40 -1.60 -1.04
CA THR A 86 -14.11 -2.32 -0.94
C THR A 86 -13.80 -2.69 0.51
N ARG A 87 -13.91 -1.72 1.43
CA ARG A 87 -13.68 -1.98 2.85
C ARG A 87 -14.62 -3.05 3.41
N ASN A 88 -15.92 -2.92 3.14
CA ASN A 88 -16.92 -3.88 3.63
C ASN A 88 -16.71 -5.27 3.04
N GLN A 89 -16.35 -5.37 1.76
CA GLN A 89 -16.01 -6.64 1.14
C GLN A 89 -14.79 -7.28 1.83
N TRP A 90 -13.71 -6.52 2.01
CA TRP A 90 -12.46 -7.01 2.59
C TRP A 90 -12.64 -7.45 4.04
N LYS A 91 -13.43 -6.72 4.84
CA LYS A 91 -13.76 -7.09 6.22
C LYS A 91 -14.43 -8.45 6.37
N ASN A 92 -15.18 -8.88 5.37
CA ASN A 92 -15.92 -10.14 5.40
C ASN A 92 -15.08 -11.32 4.88
N GLN A 93 -13.83 -11.08 4.47
CA GLN A 93 -12.96 -12.06 3.85
C GLN A 93 -11.73 -12.31 4.72
N ARG A 94 -11.20 -13.53 4.67
CA ARG A 94 -9.83 -13.77 5.10
C ARG A 94 -8.90 -13.41 3.95
N ILE A 95 -7.93 -12.54 4.22
CA ILE A 95 -7.02 -12.00 3.21
C ILE A 95 -5.63 -12.59 3.45
N LEU A 96 -5.03 -13.13 2.40
CA LEU A 96 -3.63 -13.57 2.38
C LEU A 96 -2.84 -12.68 1.44
N VAL A 97 -1.70 -12.16 1.91
CA VAL A 97 -0.73 -11.41 1.10
C VAL A 97 0.41 -12.35 0.75
N ASN A 98 0.54 -12.68 -0.53
CA ASN A 98 1.36 -13.78 -1.01
C ASN A 98 2.70 -13.27 -1.56
N LYS A 99 3.02 -13.64 -2.81
CA LYS A 99 4.29 -13.33 -3.45
C LYS A 99 4.28 -11.89 -3.94
N GLU A 100 5.44 -11.25 -3.87
CA GLU A 100 5.72 -10.01 -4.58
C GLU A 100 6.63 -10.26 -5.78
N ILE A 101 6.46 -9.46 -6.82
CA ILE A 101 7.32 -9.40 -8.00
C ILE A 101 7.74 -7.95 -8.18
N VAL A 102 9.04 -7.67 -8.01
CA VAL A 102 9.62 -6.34 -8.17
C VAL A 102 10.34 -6.24 -9.52
N ARG A 103 10.07 -5.16 -10.26
CA ARG A 103 10.67 -4.84 -11.56
C ARG A 103 11.02 -3.35 -11.60
N GLY A 104 12.24 -3.01 -11.17
CA GLY A 104 12.65 -1.61 -11.02
C GLY A 104 11.74 -0.87 -10.04
N ASP A 105 11.17 0.25 -10.48
CA ASP A 105 10.27 1.08 -9.66
C ASP A 105 8.81 0.62 -9.67
N SER A 106 8.55 -0.63 -10.09
CA SER A 106 7.21 -1.22 -10.11
C SER A 106 7.19 -2.54 -9.38
N ALA A 107 6.09 -2.81 -8.67
CA ALA A 107 5.88 -4.07 -7.99
C ALA A 107 4.44 -4.54 -8.12
N GLU A 108 4.28 -5.86 -8.12
CA GLU A 108 3.00 -6.56 -8.08
C GLU A 108 2.98 -7.44 -6.83
N VAL A 109 1.92 -7.37 -6.03
CA VAL A 109 1.74 -8.18 -4.83
C VAL A 109 0.45 -8.98 -4.97
N GLU A 110 0.58 -10.29 -4.91
CA GLU A 110 -0.55 -11.20 -4.97
C GLU A 110 -1.38 -11.16 -3.69
N MET A 111 -2.70 -11.07 -3.85
CA MET A 111 -3.67 -11.21 -2.78
C MET A 111 -4.60 -12.39 -3.03
N THR A 112 -4.98 -13.08 -1.96
CA THR A 112 -6.03 -14.09 -2.00
C THR A 112 -7.11 -13.74 -0.99
N PHE A 113 -8.33 -13.65 -1.47
CA PHE A 113 -9.52 -13.48 -0.66
C PHE A 113 -10.22 -14.83 -0.50
N ILE A 114 -10.48 -15.22 0.75
CA ILE A 114 -11.22 -16.43 1.09
C ILE A 114 -12.52 -15.99 1.76
N ASP A 115 -13.64 -16.30 1.11
CA ASP A 115 -14.97 -16.11 1.70
C ASP A 115 -15.14 -17.06 2.89
N GLN A 116 -15.44 -16.50 4.07
CA GLN A 116 -15.43 -17.26 5.31
C GLN A 116 -16.64 -18.19 5.46
N PHE A 117 -17.70 -17.99 4.67
CA PHE A 117 -18.94 -18.78 4.76
C PHE A 117 -18.98 -19.89 3.72
N THR A 118 -18.55 -19.59 2.49
CA THR A 118 -18.60 -20.49 1.33
C THR A 118 -17.27 -21.17 1.06
N GLY A 119 -16.16 -20.66 1.60
CA GLY A 119 -14.81 -21.11 1.28
C GLY A 119 -14.34 -20.71 -0.13
N THR A 120 -15.12 -19.89 -0.84
CA THR A 120 -14.77 -19.44 -2.20
C THR A 120 -13.48 -18.64 -2.20
N ILE A 121 -12.56 -19.00 -3.09
CA ILE A 121 -11.25 -18.34 -3.24
C ILE A 121 -11.28 -17.41 -4.44
N LYS A 122 -10.84 -16.17 -4.25
CA LYS A 122 -10.62 -15.19 -5.33
C LYS A 122 -9.19 -14.67 -5.28
N TYR A 123 -8.52 -14.67 -6.42
CA TYR A 123 -7.18 -14.11 -6.58
C TYR A 123 -7.26 -12.67 -7.06
N SER A 124 -6.41 -11.81 -6.50
CA SER A 124 -6.26 -10.42 -6.91
C SER A 124 -4.79 -10.00 -6.84
N MET A 125 -4.52 -8.79 -7.33
CA MET A 125 -3.20 -8.16 -7.39
C MET A 125 -3.30 -6.72 -6.90
N VAL A 126 -2.33 -6.32 -6.09
CA VAL A 126 -2.04 -4.92 -5.75
C VAL A 126 -0.80 -4.49 -6.50
N TYR A 127 -0.87 -3.30 -7.09
CA TYR A 127 0.20 -2.74 -7.89
C TYR A 127 0.75 -1.52 -7.19
N LEU A 128 2.07 -1.53 -7.02
CA LEU A 128 2.81 -0.49 -6.34
C LEU A 128 3.86 0.09 -7.28
N HIS A 129 4.18 1.36 -7.08
CA HIS A 129 5.34 1.97 -7.69
C HIS A 129 6.21 2.64 -6.63
N HIS A 130 7.50 2.70 -6.90
CA HIS A 130 8.45 3.38 -6.04
C HIS A 130 8.51 4.86 -6.44
N LYS A 131 8.34 5.75 -5.47
CA LYS A 131 8.40 7.19 -5.64
C LYS A 131 8.87 7.84 -4.34
N ASP A 132 9.80 8.78 -4.45
CA ASP A 132 10.36 9.51 -3.30
C ASP A 132 10.80 8.58 -2.15
N ASN A 133 11.49 7.49 -2.52
CA ASN A 133 11.98 6.46 -1.59
C ASN A 133 10.89 5.74 -0.79
N ARG A 134 9.69 5.61 -1.37
CA ARG A 134 8.53 4.91 -0.77
C ARG A 134 7.78 4.10 -1.83
N TRP A 135 7.20 2.97 -1.43
CA TRP A 135 6.25 2.25 -2.28
C TRP A 135 4.85 2.83 -2.06
N LEU A 136 4.14 3.09 -3.15
CA LEU A 136 2.78 3.61 -3.13
C LEU A 136 1.88 2.71 -3.98
N VAL A 137 0.75 2.31 -3.41
CA VAL A 137 -0.31 1.60 -4.10
C VAL A 137 -0.97 2.55 -5.08
N TYR A 138 -1.00 2.16 -6.35
CA TYR A 138 -1.65 2.94 -7.41
C TYR A 138 -2.76 2.17 -8.12
N PHE A 139 -2.95 0.89 -7.79
CA PHE A 139 -4.06 0.08 -8.30
C PHE A 139 -4.24 -1.19 -7.47
N TYR A 140 -5.48 -1.63 -7.31
CA TYR A 140 -5.86 -2.94 -6.79
C TYR A 140 -7.06 -3.45 -7.59
N LYS A 141 -7.24 -4.78 -7.66
CA LYS A 141 -8.30 -5.41 -8.44
C LYS A 141 -9.32 -6.16 -7.59
#